data_AF-A0A380EMI3-F1
#
_entry.id   AF-A0A380EMI3-F1
#
_cell.length_a   1.000
_cell.length_b   1.000
_cell.length_c   1.000
_cell.angle_alpha   90.00
_cell.angle_beta   90.00
_cell.angle_gamma   90.00
#
_symmetry.space_group_name_H-M   'P 1'
#
loop_
_entity.id
_entity.type
_entity.pdbx_description
1 polymer ?
#
loop_
_entity_poly.entity_id
_entity_poly.type
_entity_poly.pdbx_seq_one_letter_code
_entity_poly.pdbx_strand_id
1 'polypeptide(L)'
;MTENNKLQTIEQQLVQEKNVSDNVLNKVRVLESQGNLELPNDYSPSNAMKQAWLQISQDNKLMSCNDTSKANALLDMVTQGLNPAKNQCYFIPYGNKMQLQRSYHGNVMMLKRDAGAQDVVAQVIYKGDTFKQEMGETGRIKAIKHEQDFFNIDKENIIGAYCTIVFNDGRDNYIEVMTIEQIKQAWMQSSMIKDEKHYKILKHIIISKKKWLKNSYQ
;
A
#
# COMPACT_ATOMS: atom_id res chain seq x y z
N MET A 1 25.12 25.41 29.09
CA MET A 1 25.24 24.08 28.45
C MET A 1 25.26 24.30 26.94
N THR A 2 26.38 24.03 26.29
CA THR A 2 26.63 24.29 24.86
C THR A 2 25.84 23.35 23.94
N GLU A 3 25.58 23.80 22.72
CA GLU A 3 24.85 23.02 21.70
C GLU A 3 25.55 21.69 21.36
N ASN A 4 26.89 21.65 21.38
CA ASN A 4 27.66 20.41 21.22
C ASN A 4 27.32 19.35 22.27
N ASN A 5 27.05 19.72 23.53
CA ASN A 5 26.64 18.75 24.55
C ASN A 5 25.21 18.24 24.29
N LYS A 6 24.31 19.06 23.71
CA LYS A 6 22.97 18.59 23.30
C LYS A 6 23.07 17.64 22.11
N LEU A 7 23.87 17.99 21.09
CA LEU A 7 24.11 17.14 19.92
C LEU A 7 24.74 15.80 20.32
N GLN A 8 25.79 15.81 21.16
CA GLN A 8 26.40 14.58 21.67
C GLN A 8 25.45 13.76 22.55
N THR A 9 24.58 14.39 23.34
CA THR A 9 23.56 13.66 24.12
C THR A 9 22.50 13.03 23.20
N ILE A 10 22.09 13.72 22.13
CA ILE A 10 21.16 13.21 21.11
C ILE A 10 21.81 12.06 20.33
N GLU A 11 23.08 12.19 19.91
CA GLU A 11 23.84 11.12 19.26
C GLU A 11 24.01 9.91 20.18
N GLN A 12 24.31 10.11 21.47
CA GLN A 12 24.41 9.02 22.45
C GLN A 12 23.05 8.34 22.70
N GLN A 13 21.94 9.08 22.73
CA GLN A 13 20.59 8.51 22.81
C GLN A 13 20.24 7.71 21.55
N LEU A 14 20.58 8.23 20.36
CA LEU A 14 20.43 7.53 19.07
C LEU A 14 21.32 6.28 18.94
N VAL A 15 22.43 6.20 19.67
CA VAL A 15 23.35 5.05 19.70
C VAL A 15 23.01 4.06 20.83
N GLN A 16 22.30 4.48 21.89
CA GLN A 16 21.92 3.62 23.02
C GLN A 16 20.60 2.86 22.82
N GLU A 17 19.67 3.35 22.00
CA GLU A 17 18.47 2.56 21.68
C GLU A 17 18.80 1.37 20.77
N LYS A 18 19.10 0.20 21.35
CA LYS A 18 18.89 -1.10 20.68
C LYS A 18 17.40 -1.41 20.58
N ASN A 19 16.63 -0.55 19.94
CA ASN A 19 15.19 -0.70 19.79
C ASN A 19 14.84 -1.80 18.78
N VAL A 20 13.55 -2.05 18.58
CA VAL A 20 13.07 -3.12 17.70
C VAL A 20 13.52 -2.91 16.25
N SER A 21 13.65 -1.66 15.80
CA SER A 21 13.96 -1.32 14.42
C SER A 21 15.39 -1.69 14.03
N ASP A 22 16.37 -1.46 14.91
CA ASP A 22 17.77 -1.84 14.67
C ASP A 22 17.98 -3.35 14.65
N ASN A 23 17.25 -4.09 15.50
CA ASN A 23 17.25 -5.55 15.50
C ASN A 23 16.72 -6.12 14.17
N VAL A 24 15.64 -5.53 13.62
CA VAL A 24 15.13 -5.92 12.30
C VAL A 24 16.10 -5.52 11.19
N LEU A 25 16.68 -4.32 11.23
CA LEU A 25 17.62 -3.84 10.21
C LEU A 25 18.88 -4.70 10.15
N ASN A 26 19.42 -5.13 11.28
CA ASN A 26 20.54 -6.05 11.32
C ASN A 26 20.17 -7.45 10.80
N LYS A 27 18.96 -7.94 11.10
CA LYS A 27 18.44 -9.19 10.51
C LYS A 27 18.32 -9.10 8.98
N VAL A 28 17.80 -7.99 8.46
CA VAL A 28 17.70 -7.71 7.02
C VAL A 28 19.07 -7.77 6.37
N ARG A 29 20.07 -7.04 6.91
CA ARG A 29 21.46 -7.03 6.39
C ARG A 29 22.08 -8.43 6.34
N VAL A 30 21.82 -9.27 7.36
CA VAL A 30 22.29 -10.66 7.38
C VAL A 30 21.63 -11.47 6.27
N LEU A 31 20.32 -11.33 6.05
CA LEU A 31 19.61 -12.02 4.97
C LEU A 31 20.10 -11.58 3.57
N GLU A 32 20.31 -10.27 3.37
CA GLU A 32 20.90 -9.72 2.13
C GLU A 32 22.31 -10.28 1.89
N SER A 33 23.19 -10.27 2.91
CA SER A 33 24.56 -10.79 2.78
C SER A 33 24.66 -12.30 2.52
N GLN A 34 23.59 -13.05 2.82
CA GLN A 34 23.47 -14.48 2.55
C GLN A 34 22.80 -14.79 1.20
N GLY A 35 22.32 -13.79 0.45
CA GLY A 35 21.49 -14.00 -0.74
C GLY A 35 20.09 -14.55 -0.44
N ASN A 36 19.66 -14.52 0.83
CA ASN A 36 18.34 -14.99 1.28
C ASN A 36 17.25 -13.90 1.16
N LEU A 37 17.64 -12.68 0.79
CA LEU A 37 16.75 -11.55 0.56
C LEU A 37 17.37 -10.63 -0.50
N GLU A 38 16.65 -10.40 -1.59
CA GLU A 38 16.99 -9.38 -2.59
C GLU A 38 16.03 -8.20 -2.44
N LEU A 39 16.56 -6.98 -2.44
CA LEU A 39 15.79 -5.74 -2.32
C LEU A 39 15.95 -4.86 -3.57
N PRO A 40 14.97 -3.98 -3.87
CA PRO A 40 15.04 -3.15 -5.07
C PRO A 40 16.27 -2.23 -5.10
N ASN A 41 16.90 -2.07 -6.26
CA ASN A 41 18.12 -1.26 -6.43
C ASN A 41 17.95 0.22 -6.01
N ASP A 42 16.73 0.77 -6.07
CA ASP A 42 16.41 2.15 -5.67
C ASP A 42 15.87 2.26 -4.22
N TYR A 43 15.84 1.15 -3.48
CA TYR A 43 15.32 1.08 -2.12
C TYR A 43 16.46 1.17 -1.08
N SER A 44 16.24 1.97 -0.03
CA SER A 44 17.15 2.06 1.11
C SER A 44 16.48 1.52 2.37
N PRO A 45 16.81 0.30 2.82
CA PRO A 45 16.20 -0.32 4.00
C PRO A 45 16.46 0.49 5.26
N SER A 46 17.67 1.04 5.40
CA SER A 46 18.06 1.85 6.55
C SER A 46 17.24 3.16 6.63
N ASN A 47 16.97 3.81 5.49
CA ASN A 47 16.14 5.03 5.48
C ASN A 47 14.66 4.72 5.71
N ALA A 48 14.13 3.66 5.10
CA ALA A 48 12.75 3.23 5.35
C ALA A 48 12.53 2.82 6.81
N MET A 49 13.48 2.11 7.43
CA MET A 49 13.43 1.71 8.84
C MET A 49 13.39 2.92 9.77
N LYS A 50 14.28 3.91 9.58
CA LYS A 50 14.29 5.15 10.37
C LYS A 50 12.98 5.93 10.28
N GLN A 51 12.43 6.05 9.07
CA GLN A 51 11.14 6.73 8.85
C GLN A 51 9.97 5.97 9.48
N ALA A 52 9.97 4.63 9.40
CA ALA A 52 8.98 3.79 10.05
C ALA A 52 9.04 3.90 11.57
N TRP A 53 10.24 3.81 12.17
CA TRP A 53 10.40 3.93 13.62
C TRP A 53 9.99 5.31 14.14
N LEU A 54 10.34 6.38 13.42
CA LEU A 54 9.90 7.74 13.75
C LEU A 54 8.36 7.84 13.81
N GLN A 55 7.65 7.34 12.79
CA GLN A 55 6.19 7.33 12.79
C GLN A 55 5.59 6.47 13.92
N ILE A 56 6.18 5.29 14.17
CA ILE A 56 5.76 4.40 15.26
C ILE A 56 5.94 5.09 16.61
N SER A 57 7.09 5.72 16.87
CA SER A 57 7.42 6.40 18.13
C SER A 57 6.52 7.57 18.48
N GLN A 58 5.89 8.20 17.47
CA GLN A 58 4.98 9.33 17.62
C GLN A 58 3.52 8.90 17.90
N ASP A 59 3.18 7.62 17.71
CA ASP A 59 1.84 7.07 18.01
C ASP A 59 1.89 6.13 19.23
N ASN A 60 1.31 6.60 20.34
CA ASN A 60 1.21 5.84 21.59
C ASN A 60 0.53 4.46 21.43
N LYS A 61 -0.36 4.27 20.45
CA LYS A 61 -1.01 2.98 20.17
C LYS A 61 -0.09 2.03 19.41
N LEU A 62 0.76 2.55 18.52
CA LEU A 62 1.79 1.74 17.85
C LEU A 62 2.93 1.38 18.82
N MET A 63 3.36 2.32 19.67
CA MET A 63 4.37 2.06 20.71
C MET A 63 3.91 1.05 21.77
N SER A 64 2.64 1.04 22.15
CA SER A 64 2.09 0.07 23.12
C SER A 64 1.82 -1.33 22.54
N CYS A 65 2.01 -1.55 21.23
CA CYS A 65 2.00 -2.89 20.66
C CYS A 65 3.22 -3.71 21.12
N ASN A 66 3.11 -5.04 21.11
CA ASN A 66 4.22 -5.91 21.48
C ASN A 66 5.34 -5.92 20.44
N ASP A 67 6.58 -6.07 20.89
CA ASP A 67 7.77 -5.92 20.05
C ASP A 67 7.90 -6.99 18.97
N THR A 68 7.42 -8.21 19.20
CA THR A 68 7.35 -9.26 18.16
C THR A 68 6.48 -8.82 16.98
N SER A 69 5.34 -8.19 17.25
CA SER A 69 4.46 -7.65 16.20
C SER A 69 5.06 -6.44 15.50
N LYS A 70 5.76 -5.57 16.23
CA LYS A 70 6.52 -4.45 15.63
C LYS A 70 7.60 -4.97 14.69
N ALA A 71 8.39 -5.96 15.14
CA ALA A 71 9.46 -6.56 14.36
C ALA A 71 8.95 -7.21 13.08
N ASN A 72 7.86 -7.96 13.16
CA ASN A 72 7.25 -8.62 12.00
C ASN A 72 6.71 -7.61 10.98
N ALA A 73 6.03 -6.54 11.40
CA ALA A 73 5.51 -5.53 10.49
C ALA A 73 6.61 -4.66 9.85
N LEU A 74 7.69 -4.37 10.58
CA LEU A 74 8.88 -3.68 10.05
C LEU A 74 9.63 -4.57 9.05
N LEU A 75 9.73 -5.88 9.31
CA LEU A 75 10.33 -6.83 8.37
C LEU A 75 9.50 -6.95 7.09
N ASP A 76 8.18 -7.09 7.21
CA ASP A 76 7.24 -7.17 6.08
C ASP A 76 7.26 -5.90 5.19
N MET A 77 7.50 -4.73 5.80
CA MET A 77 7.67 -3.47 5.07
C MET A 77 8.94 -3.51 4.21
N VAL A 78 10.05 -3.97 4.79
CA VAL A 78 11.35 -3.99 4.12
C VAL A 78 11.40 -5.05 3.03
N THR A 79 10.89 -6.26 3.26
CA THR A 79 10.87 -7.33 2.25
C THR A 79 10.00 -6.99 1.04
N GLN A 80 8.98 -6.15 1.20
CA GLN A 80 8.18 -5.63 0.08
C GLN A 80 8.81 -4.40 -0.59
N GLY A 81 9.89 -3.83 -0.05
CA GLY A 81 10.53 -2.61 -0.53
C GLY A 81 9.67 -1.35 -0.33
N LEU A 82 8.88 -1.30 0.74
CA LEU A 82 7.93 -0.21 1.01
C LEU A 82 8.54 0.85 1.94
N ASN A 83 8.12 2.11 1.76
CA ASN A 83 8.52 3.23 2.60
C ASN A 83 7.29 4.05 3.05
N PRO A 84 7.04 4.17 4.37
CA PRO A 84 5.85 4.86 4.89
C PRO A 84 5.92 6.38 4.70
N ALA A 85 7.12 6.98 4.61
CA ALA A 85 7.28 8.39 4.26
C ALA A 85 6.87 8.71 2.81
N LYS A 86 6.86 7.69 1.93
CA LYS A 86 6.29 7.77 0.56
C LYS A 86 4.79 7.43 0.52
N ASN A 87 4.11 7.36 1.68
CA ASN A 87 2.72 6.91 1.82
C ASN A 87 2.45 5.53 1.22
N GLN A 88 3.45 4.63 1.12
CA GLN A 88 3.30 3.31 0.48
C GLN A 88 2.69 2.24 1.40
N CYS A 89 2.74 2.45 2.71
CA CYS A 89 2.19 1.55 3.72
C CYS A 89 1.84 2.32 4.99
N TYR A 90 1.02 1.69 5.82
CA TYR A 90 0.60 2.19 7.13
C TYR A 90 0.77 1.09 8.17
N PHE A 91 1.15 1.47 9.39
CA PHE A 91 1.10 0.60 10.56
C PHE A 91 -0.24 0.78 11.27
N ILE A 92 -0.90 -0.32 11.61
CA ILE A 92 -2.22 -0.30 12.24
C ILE A 92 -2.21 -1.16 13.51
N PRO A 93 -2.65 -0.62 14.67
CA PRO A 93 -2.75 -1.39 15.90
C PRO A 93 -4.06 -2.18 15.95
N TYR A 94 -3.94 -3.47 16.27
CA TYR A 94 -5.03 -4.41 16.51
C TYR A 94 -4.90 -4.95 17.93
N GLY A 95 -5.54 -4.26 18.89
CA GLY A 95 -5.30 -4.49 20.32
C GLY A 95 -3.83 -4.19 20.66
N ASN A 96 -3.10 -5.19 21.16
CA ASN A 96 -1.67 -5.09 21.46
C ASN A 96 -0.75 -5.57 20.33
N LYS A 97 -1.25 -5.76 19.09
CA LYS A 97 -0.46 -6.22 17.94
C LYS A 97 -0.42 -5.16 16.84
N MET A 98 0.76 -4.82 16.36
CA MET A 98 0.93 -3.99 15.17
C MET A 98 0.88 -4.86 13.91
N GLN A 99 0.25 -4.37 12.85
CA GLN A 99 0.27 -4.97 11.51
C GLN A 99 0.63 -3.92 10.46
N LEU A 100 1.31 -4.36 9.41
CA LEU A 100 1.50 -3.55 8.20
C LEU A 100 0.27 -3.67 7.31
N GLN A 101 -0.15 -2.57 6.70
CA GLN A 101 -1.05 -2.58 5.55
C GLN A 101 -0.44 -1.77 4.40
N ARG A 102 -0.47 -2.35 3.18
CA ARG A 102 -0.12 -1.63 1.96
C ARG A 102 -1.16 -0.55 1.66
N SER A 103 -0.70 0.60 1.19
CA SER A 103 -1.58 1.63 0.66
C SER A 103 -1.86 1.41 -0.83
N TYR A 104 -2.71 2.27 -1.41
CA TYR A 104 -2.80 2.44 -2.86
C TYR A 104 -1.43 2.66 -3.51
N HIS A 105 -0.64 3.62 -3.01
CA HIS A 105 0.67 3.97 -3.58
C HIS A 105 1.69 2.82 -3.47
N GLY A 106 1.64 2.01 -2.41
CA GLY A 106 2.46 0.81 -2.29
C GLY A 106 2.09 -0.23 -3.34
N ASN A 107 0.79 -0.50 -3.51
CA ASN A 107 0.29 -1.40 -4.54
C ASN A 107 0.64 -0.93 -5.97
N VAL A 108 0.50 0.37 -6.27
CA VAL A 108 0.91 0.93 -7.57
C VAL A 108 2.42 0.80 -7.77
N MET A 109 3.25 1.15 -6.78
CA MET A 109 4.70 1.00 -6.89
C MET A 109 5.11 -0.44 -7.17
N MET A 110 4.54 -1.42 -6.44
CA MET A 110 4.79 -2.84 -6.69
C MET A 110 4.34 -3.27 -8.09
N LEU A 111 3.20 -2.80 -8.59
CA LEU A 111 2.78 -3.11 -9.97
C LEU A 111 3.75 -2.53 -11.02
N LYS A 112 4.25 -1.30 -10.83
CA LYS A 112 5.22 -0.70 -11.76
C LYS A 112 6.57 -1.43 -11.71
N ARG A 113 7.03 -1.81 -10.52
CA ARG A 113 8.32 -2.49 -10.28
C ARG A 113 8.30 -3.97 -10.67
N ASP A 114 7.32 -4.73 -10.18
CA ASP A 114 7.32 -6.20 -10.22
C ASP A 114 6.54 -6.76 -11.43
N ALA A 115 5.55 -6.03 -11.94
CA ALA A 115 4.68 -6.49 -13.04
C ALA A 115 4.90 -5.72 -14.36
N GLY A 116 5.78 -4.71 -14.36
CA GLY A 116 6.09 -3.87 -15.53
C GLY A 116 4.98 -2.87 -15.88
N ALA A 117 4.09 -2.51 -14.95
CA ALA A 117 3.00 -1.58 -15.25
C ALA A 117 3.53 -0.17 -15.57
N GLN A 118 3.12 0.39 -16.69
CA GLN A 118 3.35 1.81 -17.00
C GLN A 118 2.53 2.69 -16.07
N ASP A 119 1.23 2.38 -15.91
CA ASP A 119 0.34 3.11 -15.03
C ASP A 119 -0.82 2.29 -14.45
N VAL A 120 -1.51 2.86 -13.46
CA VAL A 120 -2.66 2.26 -12.80
C VAL A 120 -3.76 3.30 -12.68
N VAL A 121 -4.78 3.19 -13.53
CA VAL A 121 -5.88 4.17 -13.63
C VAL A 121 -7.16 3.52 -13.14
N ALA A 122 -7.82 4.13 -12.16
CA ALA A 122 -9.14 3.69 -11.68
C ALA A 122 -10.19 4.79 -11.84
N GLN A 123 -11.41 4.44 -12.19
CA GLN A 123 -12.54 5.38 -12.31
C GLN A 123 -13.79 4.85 -11.62
N VAL A 124 -14.69 5.76 -11.28
CA VAL A 124 -15.98 5.49 -10.64
C VAL A 124 -17.06 5.56 -11.71
N ILE A 125 -18.01 4.62 -11.66
CA ILE A 125 -19.19 4.58 -12.53
C ILE A 125 -20.37 5.07 -11.68
N TYR A 126 -20.99 6.17 -12.10
CA TYR A 126 -22.16 6.75 -11.45
C TYR A 126 -23.46 6.33 -12.14
N LYS A 127 -24.57 6.46 -11.41
CA LYS A 127 -25.91 6.27 -11.95
C LYS A 127 -26.15 7.33 -13.04
N GLY A 128 -26.46 6.88 -14.25
CA GLY A 128 -26.62 7.74 -15.42
C GLY A 128 -25.44 7.69 -16.40
N ASP A 129 -24.28 7.18 -15.99
CA ASP A 129 -23.14 6.98 -16.89
C ASP A 129 -23.43 5.86 -17.90
N THR A 130 -22.95 6.03 -19.13
CA THR A 130 -22.98 4.95 -20.13
C THR A 130 -21.73 4.10 -19.97
N PHE A 131 -21.90 2.85 -19.53
CA PHE A 131 -20.81 1.91 -19.35
C PHE A 131 -21.05 0.62 -20.15
N LYS A 132 -20.05 0.22 -20.95
CA LYS A 132 -20.00 -1.07 -21.66
C LYS A 132 -18.62 -1.70 -21.51
N GLN A 133 -18.57 -3.03 -21.46
CA GLN A 133 -17.32 -3.80 -21.43
C GLN A 133 -17.35 -4.89 -22.52
N GLU A 134 -16.19 -5.12 -23.14
CA GLU A 134 -15.95 -6.20 -24.11
C GLU A 134 -15.13 -7.29 -23.42
N MET A 135 -15.59 -8.54 -23.48
CA MET A 135 -14.83 -9.69 -23.01
C MET A 135 -13.95 -10.22 -24.15
N GLY A 136 -12.66 -10.45 -23.85
CA GLY A 136 -11.77 -11.20 -24.72
C GLY A 136 -11.97 -12.71 -24.59
N GLU A 137 -11.30 -13.46 -25.47
CA GLU A 137 -11.40 -14.93 -25.58
C GLU A 137 -11.04 -15.66 -24.27
N THR A 138 -10.20 -15.05 -23.42
CA THR A 138 -9.80 -15.57 -22.11
C THR A 138 -10.84 -15.35 -21.00
N GLY A 139 -12.00 -14.75 -21.32
CA GLY A 139 -13.03 -14.35 -20.34
C GLY A 139 -12.66 -13.11 -19.51
N ARG A 140 -11.50 -12.49 -19.77
CA ARG A 140 -11.10 -11.21 -19.18
C ARG A 140 -11.69 -10.04 -19.94
N ILE A 141 -11.87 -8.91 -19.27
CA ILE A 141 -12.27 -7.65 -19.90
C ILE A 141 -11.11 -7.15 -20.76
N LYS A 142 -11.34 -7.06 -22.07
CA LYS A 142 -10.39 -6.62 -23.08
C LYS A 142 -10.45 -5.11 -23.31
N ALA A 143 -11.67 -4.56 -23.31
CA ALA A 143 -11.90 -3.14 -23.50
C ALA A 143 -13.12 -2.67 -22.70
N ILE A 144 -13.16 -1.37 -22.40
CA ILE A 144 -14.30 -0.69 -21.79
C ILE A 144 -14.60 0.59 -22.56
N LYS A 145 -15.88 0.94 -22.65
CA LYS A 145 -16.35 2.27 -23.08
C LYS A 145 -17.13 2.86 -21.93
N HIS A 146 -16.60 3.94 -21.35
CA HIS A 146 -17.21 4.67 -20.25
C HIS A 146 -17.38 6.13 -20.66
N GLU A 147 -18.62 6.58 -20.75
CA GLU A 147 -18.99 7.99 -20.96
C GLU A 147 -19.66 8.47 -19.68
N GLN A 148 -19.04 9.48 -19.06
CA GLN A 148 -19.46 10.08 -17.80
C GLN A 148 -19.90 11.52 -18.04
N ASP A 149 -21.12 11.85 -17.62
CA ASP A 149 -21.56 13.24 -17.57
C ASP A 149 -21.05 13.88 -16.27
N PHE A 150 -20.60 15.13 -16.34
CA PHE A 150 -20.15 15.88 -15.18
C PHE A 150 -21.25 15.99 -14.10
N PHE A 151 -22.52 16.09 -14.49
CA PHE A 151 -23.64 16.19 -13.57
C PHE A 151 -24.02 14.87 -12.89
N ASN A 152 -23.51 13.72 -13.36
CA ASN A 152 -23.72 12.43 -12.69
C ASN A 152 -22.78 12.23 -11.48
N ILE A 153 -21.75 13.07 -11.31
CA ILE A 153 -20.69 12.89 -10.31
C ILE A 153 -21.23 13.18 -8.90
N ASP A 154 -21.77 12.15 -8.25
CA ASP A 154 -22.32 12.21 -6.90
C ASP A 154 -21.91 10.99 -6.06
N LYS A 155 -21.42 11.26 -4.84
CA LYS A 155 -20.93 10.24 -3.89
C LYS A 155 -22.03 9.27 -3.45
N GLU A 156 -23.30 9.66 -3.49
CA GLU A 156 -24.43 8.82 -3.12
C GLU A 156 -24.88 7.91 -4.29
N ASN A 157 -24.73 8.38 -5.52
CA ASN A 157 -25.16 7.68 -6.75
C ASN A 157 -24.07 6.81 -7.42
N ILE A 158 -23.08 6.32 -6.66
CA ILE A 158 -22.05 5.40 -7.18
C ILE A 158 -22.63 3.99 -7.38
N ILE A 159 -22.61 3.48 -8.62
CA ILE A 159 -23.07 2.12 -8.96
C ILE A 159 -21.93 1.12 -9.15
N GLY A 160 -20.72 1.58 -9.43
CA GLY A 160 -19.55 0.72 -9.59
C GLY A 160 -18.24 1.50 -9.70
N ALA A 161 -17.16 0.78 -9.97
CA ALA A 161 -15.86 1.33 -10.31
C ALA A 161 -15.05 0.29 -11.09
N TYR A 162 -14.02 0.76 -11.79
CA TYR A 162 -13.06 -0.10 -12.48
C TYR A 162 -11.63 0.36 -12.24
N CYS A 163 -10.69 -0.54 -12.49
CA CYS A 163 -9.27 -0.24 -12.53
C CYS A 163 -8.61 -0.92 -13.74
N THR A 164 -7.77 -0.15 -14.44
CA THR A 164 -6.97 -0.54 -15.57
C THR A 164 -5.49 -0.47 -15.20
N ILE A 165 -4.78 -1.59 -15.26
CA ILE A 165 -3.32 -1.62 -15.28
C ILE A 165 -2.90 -1.42 -16.73
N VAL A 166 -2.18 -0.32 -16.98
CA VAL A 166 -1.70 0.06 -18.30
C VAL A 166 -0.29 -0.51 -18.49
N PHE A 167 -0.08 -1.18 -19.62
CA PHE A 167 1.22 -1.69 -20.05
C PHE A 167 1.62 -1.06 -21.40
N ASN A 168 2.92 -0.96 -21.65
CA ASN A 168 3.51 -0.38 -22.87
C ASN A 168 4.48 -1.34 -23.59
N ASP A 169 4.56 -2.58 -23.15
CA ASP A 169 5.36 -3.68 -23.71
C ASP A 169 4.60 -4.47 -24.81
N GLY A 170 3.41 -4.00 -25.20
CA GLY A 170 2.58 -4.60 -26.25
C GLY A 170 1.56 -5.65 -25.78
N ARG A 171 1.52 -5.98 -24.48
CA ARG A 171 0.46 -6.84 -23.91
C ARG A 171 -0.86 -6.09 -23.72
N ASP A 172 -1.96 -6.83 -23.62
CA ASP A 172 -3.26 -6.28 -23.23
C ASP A 172 -3.23 -5.67 -21.82
N ASN A 173 -3.89 -4.53 -21.67
CA ASN A 173 -4.14 -3.91 -20.37
C ASN A 173 -5.01 -4.83 -19.50
N TYR A 174 -4.69 -4.94 -18.20
CA TYR A 174 -5.54 -5.68 -17.29
C TYR A 174 -6.65 -4.76 -16.78
N ILE A 175 -7.92 -5.11 -17.02
CA ILE A 175 -9.08 -4.35 -16.53
C ILE A 175 -9.91 -5.21 -15.55
N GLU A 176 -10.18 -4.66 -14.37
CA GLU A 176 -11.14 -5.21 -13.39
C GLU A 176 -12.29 -4.22 -13.20
N VAL A 177 -13.53 -4.70 -13.22
CA VAL A 177 -14.75 -3.92 -12.96
C VAL A 177 -15.47 -4.52 -11.76
N MET A 178 -15.99 -3.68 -10.85
CA MET A 178 -16.77 -4.11 -9.69
C MET A 178 -18.01 -3.23 -9.49
N THR A 179 -19.13 -3.84 -9.10
CA THR A 179 -20.30 -3.08 -8.63
C THR A 179 -20.07 -2.51 -7.24
N ILE A 180 -20.86 -1.50 -6.85
CA ILE A 180 -20.78 -0.91 -5.51
C ILE A 180 -21.08 -1.93 -4.40
N GLU A 181 -21.93 -2.93 -4.64
CA GLU A 181 -22.19 -4.06 -3.72
C GLU A 181 -20.94 -4.91 -3.55
N GLN A 182 -20.28 -5.30 -4.65
CA GLN A 182 -19.04 -6.08 -4.60
C GLN A 182 -17.93 -5.32 -3.87
N ILE A 183 -17.82 -4.00 -4.07
CA ILE A 183 -16.88 -3.13 -3.36
C ILE A 183 -17.21 -3.05 -1.87
N LYS A 184 -18.49 -2.87 -1.50
CA LYS A 184 -18.96 -2.89 -0.11
C LYS A 184 -18.66 -4.23 0.58
N GLN A 185 -18.90 -5.35 -0.10
CA GLN A 185 -18.58 -6.69 0.41
C GLN A 185 -17.07 -6.87 0.61
N ALA A 186 -16.25 -6.40 -0.33
CA ALA A 186 -14.79 -6.45 -0.20
C ALA A 186 -14.26 -5.56 0.94
N TRP A 187 -14.95 -4.46 1.30
CA TRP A 187 -14.68 -3.71 2.53
C TRP A 187 -15.04 -4.50 3.79
N MET A 188 -16.19 -5.19 3.81
CA MET A 188 -16.60 -6.01 4.96
C MET A 188 -15.66 -7.20 5.19
N GLN A 189 -15.04 -7.72 4.12
CA GLN A 189 -13.99 -8.73 4.17
C GLN A 189 -12.61 -8.20 4.61
N SER A 190 -12.46 -6.92 4.97
CA SER A 190 -11.16 -6.38 5.43
C SER A 190 -10.69 -6.89 6.80
N SER A 191 -11.41 -7.87 7.38
CA SER A 191 -10.93 -8.75 8.43
C SER A 191 -10.75 -10.17 7.86
N MET A 192 -9.50 -10.50 7.52
CA MET A 192 -8.95 -11.84 7.17
C MET A 192 -8.99 -12.33 5.70
N ILE A 193 -7.88 -13.01 5.34
CA ILE A 193 -7.70 -14.20 4.45
C ILE A 193 -6.81 -14.07 3.18
N LYS A 194 -5.95 -15.10 3.04
CA LYS A 194 -4.92 -15.42 2.03
C LYS A 194 -5.51 -15.84 0.66
N ASP A 195 -4.70 -16.16 -0.34
CA ASP A 195 -4.00 -15.14 -1.15
C ASP A 195 -4.15 -15.50 -2.64
N GLU A 196 -4.18 -14.49 -3.51
CA GLU A 196 -4.16 -14.63 -4.97
C GLU A 196 -3.73 -13.28 -5.55
N LYS A 197 -2.45 -13.19 -5.96
CA LYS A 197 -1.71 -11.91 -5.86
C LYS A 197 -2.20 -10.78 -6.77
N HIS A 198 -2.84 -11.06 -7.90
CA HIS A 198 -3.27 -10.02 -8.85
C HIS A 198 -4.68 -9.48 -8.58
N TYR A 199 -5.67 -10.36 -8.42
CA TYR A 199 -7.07 -9.98 -8.13
C TYR A 199 -7.20 -9.17 -6.83
N LYS A 200 -6.39 -9.47 -5.82
CA LYS A 200 -6.43 -8.76 -4.54
C LYS A 200 -5.87 -7.35 -4.62
N ILE A 201 -4.81 -7.13 -5.41
CA ILE A 201 -4.20 -5.80 -5.57
C ILE A 201 -5.21 -4.84 -6.23
N LEU A 202 -5.91 -5.27 -7.27
CA LEU A 202 -6.91 -4.44 -7.96
C LEU A 202 -8.14 -4.16 -7.11
N LYS A 203 -8.64 -5.16 -6.38
CA LYS A 203 -9.66 -4.94 -5.35
C LYS A 203 -9.19 -3.92 -4.33
N HIS A 204 -7.97 -4.04 -3.80
CA HIS A 204 -7.40 -3.07 -2.86
C HIS A 204 -7.24 -1.67 -3.45
N ILE A 205 -6.90 -1.53 -4.73
CA ILE A 205 -6.79 -0.25 -5.45
C ILE A 205 -8.16 0.43 -5.54
N ILE A 206 -9.18 -0.27 -6.05
CA ILE A 206 -10.55 0.22 -6.18
C ILE A 206 -11.10 0.66 -4.82
N ILE A 207 -10.88 -0.17 -3.79
CA ILE A 207 -11.21 0.09 -2.38
C ILE A 207 -10.50 1.35 -1.86
N SER A 208 -9.18 1.45 -2.08
CA SER A 208 -8.34 2.50 -1.50
C SER A 208 -8.56 3.86 -2.16
N LYS A 209 -8.82 3.90 -3.48
CA LYS A 209 -9.13 5.17 -4.17
C LYS A 209 -10.40 5.81 -3.61
N LYS A 210 -11.42 5.02 -3.23
CA LYS A 210 -12.61 5.57 -2.55
C LYS A 210 -12.33 6.00 -1.10
N LYS A 211 -11.43 5.34 -0.36
CA LYS A 211 -10.99 5.81 0.97
C LYS A 211 -10.23 7.14 0.88
N TRP A 212 -9.39 7.31 -0.16
CA TRP A 212 -8.74 8.58 -0.48
C TRP A 212 -9.77 9.66 -0.83
N LEU A 213 -10.68 9.41 -1.79
CA LEU A 213 -11.78 10.32 -2.17
C LEU A 213 -12.78 10.62 -1.03
N LYS A 214 -12.79 9.83 0.05
CA LYS A 214 -13.57 10.15 1.26
C LYS A 214 -12.81 11.13 2.17
N ASN A 215 -11.49 10.95 2.30
CA ASN A 215 -10.62 11.77 3.14
C ASN A 215 -10.17 13.08 2.47
N SER A 216 -10.22 13.20 1.14
CA SER A 216 -9.91 14.45 0.41
C SER A 216 -11.00 15.53 0.51
N TYR A 217 -12.05 15.31 1.30
CA TYR A 217 -13.19 16.23 1.50
C TYR A 217 -13.58 16.32 2.98
N GLN A 218 -12.60 16.16 3.89
CA GLN A 218 -12.71 16.44 5.33
C GLN A 218 -11.53 17.34 5.74
#